data_AF-A0A1W1E137-F1
#
_entry.id   AF-A0A1W1E137-F1
#
_cell.length_a   1.000
_cell.length_b   1.000
_cell.length_c   1.000
_cell.angle_alpha   90.00
_cell.angle_beta   90.00
_cell.angle_gamma   90.00
#
_symmetry.space_group_name_H-M   'P 1'
#
loop_
_entity.id
_entity.type
_entity.pdbx_description
1 polymer ?
#
loop_
_entity_poly.entity_id
_entity_poly.type
_entity_poly.pdbx_seq_one_letter_code
_entity_poly.pdbx_strand_id
1 'polypeptide(L)'
;MKHSFYTWFLATFLSLSSIVFANELEIELESGNSINIDAYPSDGNTLLIYLPAGYGFGKGYKITAKQLAENGYDVWALDLHNSYMIPKYKSSVNRFNIDDLVNLVAIAEQKSFKKILFVTMGRGAQVALKIAYQWQLKNPDSNLLQGHIFHSPHLIDGRPDLGSKAKYIDIAKYSNLPIYILLPQFGTKFVRSKEILTQLKQGGSTVFMQHLTGVSYGFHMKEFSKLSKLGIKAKKHLASTYHQAIQLMKTVESAKIITTNKNLNTVAKVTFSEPILQKYNGKQHMPLRLKALNGKVVDISDYKGQVVLVNFWASWCNPCVVEIPSLVRLQQKFNPKEFKIITINVAEPQNKINKFIKKVKFNLPILLDDNGQVVKKWGVYAYPSNFLIDRNGIIRYGYRGALKWDKQGVIDIIKSLL
;
A
#
# COMPACT_ATOMS: atom_id res chain seq x y z
N MET A 1 6.84 55.84 58.96
CA MET A 1 5.57 55.91 58.21
C MET A 1 5.89 56.47 56.83
N LYS A 2 5.64 55.86 55.67
CA LYS A 2 4.94 54.63 55.26
C LYS A 2 5.64 54.13 53.97
N HIS A 3 5.77 52.81 53.83
CA HIS A 3 6.31 52.12 52.65
C HIS A 3 5.40 52.28 51.42
N SER A 4 6.01 52.46 50.24
CA SER A 4 5.34 52.44 48.94
C SER A 4 5.29 51.00 48.42
N PHE A 5 4.07 50.48 48.23
CA PHE A 5 3.79 49.15 47.68
C PHE A 5 3.85 49.22 46.14
N TYR A 6 4.79 48.50 45.53
CA TYR A 6 4.74 48.18 44.10
C TYR A 6 3.80 46.97 43.90
N THR A 7 2.64 47.21 43.31
CA THR A 7 1.73 46.16 42.82
C THR A 7 2.29 45.57 41.53
N TRP A 8 2.70 44.31 41.58
CA TRP A 8 3.12 43.51 40.43
C TRP A 8 1.87 43.05 39.67
N PHE A 9 1.64 43.56 38.45
CA PHE A 9 0.62 43.02 37.55
C PHE A 9 1.14 41.70 36.96
N LEU A 10 0.66 40.58 37.50
CA LEU A 10 0.85 39.26 36.88
C LEU A 10 0.01 39.22 35.60
N ALA A 11 0.64 39.42 34.45
CA ALA A 11 0.03 39.12 33.16
C ALA A 11 -0.03 37.59 33.00
N THR A 12 -1.17 37.01 33.34
CA THR A 12 -1.51 35.63 32.99
C THR A 12 -1.63 35.54 31.48
N PHE A 13 -0.55 35.10 30.81
CA PHE A 13 -0.59 34.63 29.43
C PHE A 13 -1.46 33.37 29.37
N LEU A 14 -2.76 33.55 29.17
CA LEU A 14 -3.65 32.50 28.69
C LEU A 14 -3.20 32.16 27.27
N SER A 15 -2.35 31.15 27.13
CA SER A 15 -2.13 30.49 25.84
C SER A 15 -3.46 29.87 25.41
N LEU A 16 -4.28 30.63 24.69
CA LEU A 16 -5.39 30.10 23.91
C LEU A 16 -4.77 29.12 22.90
N SER A 17 -4.78 27.83 23.27
CA SER A 17 -4.55 26.79 22.28
C SER A 17 -5.70 26.86 21.29
N SER A 18 -5.47 27.52 20.17
CA SER A 18 -6.42 27.56 19.06
C SER A 18 -6.71 26.12 18.65
N ILE A 19 -7.92 25.65 18.92
CA ILE A 19 -8.34 24.31 18.51
C ILE A 19 -8.37 24.32 16.99
N VAL A 20 -7.44 23.60 16.35
CA VAL A 20 -7.46 23.45 14.89
C VAL A 20 -8.64 22.57 14.50
N PHE A 21 -9.52 23.10 13.65
CA PHE A 21 -10.62 22.39 13.00
C PHE A 21 -10.34 22.23 11.52
N ALA A 22 -11.00 21.24 10.91
CA ALA A 22 -11.01 21.10 9.46
C ALA A 22 -11.95 22.16 8.88
N ASN A 23 -11.49 22.89 7.87
CA ASN A 23 -12.32 23.75 7.04
C ASN A 23 -12.56 23.03 5.72
N GLU A 24 -13.82 22.95 5.29
CA GLU A 24 -14.12 22.49 3.94
C GLU A 24 -13.79 23.62 2.96
N LEU A 25 -12.88 23.35 2.04
CA LEU A 25 -12.46 24.27 0.99
C LEU A 25 -12.82 23.65 -0.36
N GLU A 26 -13.44 24.44 -1.22
CA GLU A 26 -13.65 24.11 -2.62
C GLU A 26 -12.72 24.99 -3.46
N ILE A 27 -11.91 24.37 -4.32
CA ILE A 27 -11.01 25.06 -5.25
C ILE A 27 -11.49 24.80 -6.67
N GLU A 28 -11.91 25.86 -7.36
CA GLU A 28 -12.18 25.85 -8.79
C GLU A 28 -10.86 25.81 -9.57
N LEU A 29 -10.83 24.97 -10.61
CA LEU A 29 -9.66 24.74 -11.47
C LEU A 29 -9.88 25.34 -12.85
N GLU A 30 -8.80 25.54 -13.60
CA GLU A 30 -8.84 26.06 -14.98
C GLU A 30 -9.72 25.24 -15.95
N SER A 31 -9.94 23.95 -15.67
CA SER A 31 -10.82 23.08 -16.47
C SER A 31 -12.31 23.30 -16.20
N GLY A 32 -12.68 24.11 -15.21
CA GLY A 32 -14.05 24.27 -14.70
C GLY A 32 -14.47 23.18 -13.69
N ASN A 33 -13.59 22.23 -13.39
CA ASN A 33 -13.81 21.28 -12.29
C ASN A 33 -13.54 21.95 -10.93
N SER A 34 -14.18 21.46 -9.87
CA SER A 34 -13.86 21.87 -8.49
C SER A 34 -13.33 20.71 -7.64
N ILE A 35 -12.32 20.99 -6.82
CA ILE A 35 -11.74 20.03 -5.87
C ILE A 35 -12.19 20.37 -4.46
N ASN A 36 -12.84 19.40 -3.81
CA ASN A 36 -13.24 19.46 -2.41
C ASN A 36 -12.07 19.01 -1.54
N ILE A 37 -11.78 19.81 -0.51
CA ILE A 37 -10.60 19.66 0.33
C ILE A 37 -11.02 19.76 1.80
N ASP A 38 -10.68 18.75 2.60
CA ASP A 38 -10.59 18.95 4.06
C ASP A 38 -9.26 19.66 4.34
N ALA A 39 -9.32 20.96 4.62
CA ALA A 39 -8.16 21.80 4.91
C ALA A 39 -7.93 21.93 6.42
N TYR A 40 -6.69 21.72 6.86
CA TYR A 40 -6.25 21.94 8.23
C TYR A 40 -5.18 23.03 8.20
N PRO A 41 -5.55 24.30 8.47
CA PRO A 41 -4.64 25.42 8.33
C PRO A 41 -3.62 25.47 9.48
N SER A 42 -2.47 26.06 9.19
CA SER A 42 -1.42 26.39 10.14
C SER A 42 -0.79 27.75 9.79
N ASP A 43 0.04 28.29 10.67
CA ASP A 43 0.79 29.53 10.41
C ASP A 43 2.09 29.28 9.61
N GLY A 44 2.25 28.06 9.10
CA GLY A 44 3.41 27.64 8.32
C GLY A 44 3.34 28.05 6.86
N ASN A 45 4.40 27.74 6.11
CA ASN A 45 4.44 27.88 4.64
C ASN A 45 4.64 26.54 3.92
N THR A 46 4.52 25.43 4.66
CA THR A 46 4.71 24.06 4.16
C THR A 46 3.37 23.35 4.12
N LEU A 47 2.93 23.01 2.91
CA LEU A 47 1.69 22.31 2.65
C LEU A 47 1.92 20.81 2.42
N LEU A 48 1.16 19.99 3.13
CA LEU A 48 1.07 18.55 2.91
C LEU A 48 -0.21 18.23 2.14
N ILE A 49 -0.06 17.84 0.88
CA ILE A 49 -1.19 17.43 0.03
C ILE A 49 -1.39 15.93 0.19
N TYR A 50 -2.48 15.54 0.84
CA TYR A 50 -2.92 14.16 0.95
C TYR A 50 -3.68 13.76 -0.31
N LEU A 51 -3.18 12.73 -1.00
CA LEU A 51 -3.86 12.15 -2.17
C LEU A 51 -4.48 10.79 -1.82
N PRO A 52 -5.74 10.55 -2.24
CA PRO A 52 -6.42 9.30 -1.91
C PRO A 52 -5.82 8.12 -2.66
N ALA A 53 -5.99 6.92 -2.07
CA ALA A 53 -5.88 5.68 -2.84
C ALA A 53 -7.20 5.40 -3.57
N GLY A 54 -7.27 4.32 -4.35
CA GLY A 54 -8.48 4.00 -5.12
C GLY A 54 -9.77 3.78 -4.31
N TYR A 55 -9.69 3.63 -2.99
CA TYR A 55 -10.87 3.54 -2.12
C TYR A 55 -11.21 4.85 -1.41
N GLY A 56 -10.56 5.96 -1.77
CA GLY A 56 -10.67 7.24 -1.05
C GLY A 56 -9.96 7.25 0.30
N PHE A 57 -10.29 8.26 1.10
CA PHE A 57 -9.89 8.33 2.50
C PHE A 57 -10.93 7.67 3.42
N GLY A 58 -10.46 6.98 4.46
CA GLY A 58 -11.28 6.73 5.64
C GLY A 58 -11.19 7.91 6.60
N LYS A 59 -11.99 7.96 7.68
CA LYS A 59 -11.90 9.05 8.67
C LYS A 59 -10.61 9.07 9.50
N GLY A 60 -9.75 8.05 9.35
CA GLY A 60 -8.58 7.89 10.20
C GLY A 60 -7.49 8.95 10.04
N TYR A 61 -7.35 9.62 8.89
CA TYR A 61 -6.29 10.62 8.70
C TYR A 61 -6.53 11.90 9.49
N LYS A 62 -7.78 12.27 9.79
CA LYS A 62 -8.17 13.56 10.37
C LYS A 62 -7.40 13.91 11.65
N ILE A 63 -7.15 12.91 12.51
CA ILE A 63 -6.38 13.09 13.75
C ILE A 63 -4.92 13.44 13.46
N THR A 64 -4.30 12.74 12.51
CA THR A 64 -2.91 13.02 12.10
C THR A 64 -2.81 14.37 11.39
N ALA A 65 -3.79 14.72 10.55
CA ALA A 65 -3.83 16.02 9.87
C ALA A 65 -3.92 17.18 10.87
N LYS A 66 -4.82 17.07 11.87
CA LYS A 66 -4.90 18.04 12.97
C LYS A 66 -3.58 18.18 13.73
N GLN A 67 -2.96 17.07 14.10
CA GLN A 67 -1.67 17.09 14.78
C GLN A 67 -0.53 17.68 13.92
N LEU A 68 -0.61 17.57 12.60
CA LEU A 68 0.37 18.19 11.69
C LEU A 68 0.18 19.70 11.64
N ALA A 69 -1.06 20.17 11.58
CA ALA A 69 -1.39 21.60 11.65
C ALA A 69 -0.94 22.23 12.98
N GLU A 70 -1.14 21.53 14.10
CA GLU A 70 -0.59 21.91 15.41
C GLU A 70 0.96 21.98 15.43
N ASN A 71 1.62 21.29 14.49
CA ASN A 71 3.08 21.27 14.35
C ASN A 71 3.62 22.17 13.22
N GLY A 72 2.82 23.13 12.73
CA GLY A 72 3.28 24.11 11.74
C GLY A 72 3.13 23.69 10.28
N TYR A 73 2.33 22.66 9.97
CA TYR A 73 2.10 22.17 8.61
C TYR A 73 0.65 22.31 8.19
N ASP A 74 0.39 23.06 7.13
CA ASP A 74 -0.90 23.03 6.46
C ASP A 74 -1.15 21.66 5.84
N VAL A 75 -2.39 21.17 5.92
CA VAL A 75 -2.78 19.90 5.31
C VAL A 75 -4.00 20.08 4.42
N TRP A 76 -3.88 19.67 3.16
CA TRP A 76 -5.00 19.57 2.23
C TRP A 76 -5.27 18.11 1.91
N ALA A 77 -6.40 17.57 2.37
CA ALA A 77 -6.82 16.23 1.99
C ALA A 77 -7.88 16.30 0.88
N LEU A 78 -7.51 15.85 -0.32
CA LEU A 78 -8.32 16.03 -1.53
C LEU A 78 -9.35 14.91 -1.72
N ASP A 79 -10.64 15.23 -1.72
CA ASP A 79 -11.72 14.26 -1.97
C ASP A 79 -11.98 14.03 -3.47
N LEU A 80 -10.96 13.52 -4.16
CA LEU A 80 -10.97 13.35 -5.62
C LEU A 80 -12.07 12.40 -6.13
N HIS A 81 -12.57 11.50 -5.28
CA HIS A 81 -13.66 10.62 -5.66
C HIS A 81 -14.97 11.37 -5.79
N ASN A 82 -15.28 12.24 -4.83
CA ASN A 82 -16.49 13.03 -4.87
C ASN A 82 -16.38 14.16 -5.91
N SER A 83 -15.24 14.86 -5.95
CA SER A 83 -14.99 15.95 -6.91
C SER A 83 -15.14 15.54 -8.37
N TYR A 84 -14.59 14.38 -8.75
CA TYR A 84 -14.70 13.88 -10.13
C TYR A 84 -15.86 12.90 -10.35
N MET A 85 -16.72 12.67 -9.34
CA MET A 85 -17.77 11.66 -9.37
C MET A 85 -17.27 10.26 -9.79
N ILE A 86 -16.09 9.88 -9.32
CA ILE A 86 -15.45 8.60 -9.64
C ILE A 86 -15.74 7.59 -8.51
N PRO A 87 -16.34 6.42 -8.81
CA PRO A 87 -16.62 5.42 -7.79
C PRO A 87 -15.33 4.85 -7.18
N LYS A 88 -15.42 4.33 -5.95
CA LYS A 88 -14.27 3.86 -5.16
C LYS A 88 -13.83 2.44 -5.54
N TYR A 89 -12.87 2.33 -6.47
CA TYR A 89 -12.20 1.09 -6.84
C TYR A 89 -10.68 1.25 -6.94
N LYS A 90 -9.92 0.16 -6.79
CA LYS A 90 -8.45 0.19 -6.89
C LYS A 90 -7.93 0.87 -8.16
N SER A 91 -8.61 0.68 -9.30
CA SER A 91 -8.24 1.26 -10.59
C SER A 91 -8.72 2.72 -10.78
N SER A 92 -9.57 3.24 -9.90
CA SER A 92 -10.17 4.57 -10.03
C SER A 92 -9.16 5.69 -10.03
N VAL A 93 -8.01 5.52 -9.38
CA VAL A 93 -6.92 6.52 -9.39
C VAL A 93 -6.39 6.83 -10.80
N ASN A 94 -6.58 5.90 -11.75
CA ASN A 94 -6.16 6.11 -13.14
C ASN A 94 -7.08 7.08 -13.89
N ARG A 95 -8.22 7.46 -13.29
CA ARG A 95 -9.21 8.38 -13.86
C ARG A 95 -9.10 9.79 -13.28
N PHE A 96 -8.22 10.04 -12.30
CA PHE A 96 -7.99 11.39 -11.80
C PHE A 96 -7.26 12.21 -12.85
N ASN A 97 -7.77 13.40 -13.16
CA ASN A 97 -7.16 14.31 -14.10
C ASN A 97 -5.86 14.87 -13.51
N ILE A 98 -4.73 14.63 -14.17
CA ILE A 98 -3.42 15.07 -13.64
C ILE A 98 -3.19 16.55 -13.90
N ASP A 99 -3.65 17.11 -15.03
CA ASP A 99 -3.47 18.54 -15.32
C ASP A 99 -4.22 19.41 -14.31
N ASP A 100 -5.43 19.00 -13.91
CA ASP A 100 -6.20 19.60 -12.82
C ASP A 100 -5.41 19.61 -11.50
N LEU A 101 -4.76 18.50 -11.16
CA LEU A 101 -3.97 18.39 -9.93
C LEU A 101 -2.64 19.13 -10.01
N VAL A 102 -2.11 19.38 -11.21
CA VAL A 102 -0.96 20.27 -11.44
C VAL A 102 -1.40 21.74 -11.31
N ASN A 103 -2.57 22.11 -11.82
CA ASN A 103 -3.16 23.44 -11.62
C ASN A 103 -3.42 23.72 -10.12
N LEU A 104 -3.88 22.73 -9.36
CA LEU A 104 -4.00 22.84 -7.89
C LEU A 104 -2.67 23.20 -7.20
N VAL A 105 -1.54 22.68 -7.69
CA VAL A 105 -0.20 23.04 -7.17
C VAL A 105 0.13 24.51 -7.45
N ALA A 106 -0.22 25.01 -8.64
CA ALA A 106 -0.07 26.44 -8.97
C ALA A 106 -0.93 27.33 -8.05
N ILE A 107 -2.18 26.93 -7.80
CA ILE A 107 -3.07 27.65 -6.88
C ILE A 107 -2.51 27.65 -5.45
N ALA A 108 -1.92 26.54 -5.00
CA ALA A 108 -1.27 26.47 -3.70
C ALA A 108 -0.08 27.46 -3.61
N GLU A 109 0.73 27.57 -4.66
CA GLU A 109 1.82 28.56 -4.73
C GLU A 109 1.30 30.01 -4.67
N GLN A 110 0.22 30.32 -5.39
CA GLN A 110 -0.44 31.63 -5.34
C GLN A 110 -1.00 31.95 -3.95
N LYS A 111 -1.44 30.93 -3.20
CA LYS A 111 -1.83 31.04 -1.78
C LYS A 111 -0.63 31.13 -0.82
N SER A 112 0.56 31.48 -1.34
CA SER A 112 1.79 31.74 -0.57
C SER A 112 2.48 30.52 0.06
N PHE A 113 2.07 29.28 -0.26
CA PHE A 113 2.83 28.11 0.13
C PHE A 113 4.18 28.09 -0.58
N LYS A 114 5.26 27.84 0.17
CA LYS A 114 6.64 27.84 -0.36
C LYS A 114 7.21 26.44 -0.50
N LYS A 115 6.59 25.46 0.17
CA LYS A 115 7.04 24.06 0.22
C LYS A 115 5.83 23.15 0.15
N ILE A 116 5.84 22.17 -0.75
CA ILE A 116 4.76 21.21 -0.91
C ILE A 116 5.33 19.79 -0.85
N LEU A 117 4.69 18.93 -0.07
CA LEU A 117 4.96 17.49 -0.09
C LEU A 117 3.67 16.72 -0.31
N PHE A 118 3.76 15.61 -1.04
CA PHE A 118 2.63 14.71 -1.22
C PHE A 118 2.65 13.58 -0.21
N VAL A 119 1.51 13.37 0.46
CA VAL A 119 1.29 12.24 1.37
C VAL A 119 0.31 11.27 0.70
N THR A 120 0.72 10.03 0.49
CA THR A 120 -0.14 9.06 -0.21
C THR A 120 -0.09 7.68 0.42
N MET A 121 -1.02 6.82 -0.01
CA MET A 121 -0.93 5.38 0.22
C MET A 121 -1.16 4.59 -1.08
N GLY A 122 -0.57 3.40 -1.16
CA GLY A 122 -0.87 2.45 -2.24
C GLY A 122 -0.69 3.08 -3.62
N ARG A 123 -1.76 3.08 -4.45
CA ARG A 123 -1.69 3.64 -5.81
C ARG A 123 -1.77 5.18 -5.86
N GLY A 124 -2.09 5.86 -4.76
CA GLY A 124 -1.99 7.32 -4.71
C GLY A 124 -0.58 7.82 -4.99
N ALA A 125 0.45 7.01 -4.69
CA ALA A 125 1.84 7.29 -5.04
C ALA A 125 2.03 7.48 -6.55
N GLN A 126 1.30 6.73 -7.39
CA GLN A 126 1.38 6.89 -8.85
C GLN A 126 0.89 8.28 -9.29
N VAL A 127 -0.15 8.78 -8.63
CA VAL A 127 -0.73 10.11 -8.89
C VAL A 127 0.24 11.20 -8.44
N ALA A 128 0.78 11.11 -7.22
CA ALA A 128 1.78 12.07 -6.72
C ALA A 128 3.02 12.17 -7.62
N LEU A 129 3.54 11.03 -8.08
CA LEU A 129 4.71 10.99 -8.95
C LEU A 129 4.42 11.64 -10.32
N LYS A 130 3.21 11.43 -10.86
CA LYS A 130 2.79 12.07 -12.12
C LYS A 130 2.65 13.58 -11.99
N ILE A 131 1.99 14.05 -10.92
CA ILE A 131 1.84 15.49 -10.63
C ILE A 131 3.21 16.14 -10.51
N ALA A 132 4.09 15.57 -9.67
CA ALA A 132 5.41 16.13 -9.44
C ALA A 132 6.24 16.22 -10.71
N TYR A 133 6.29 15.13 -11.49
CA TYR A 133 7.03 15.11 -12.74
C TYR A 133 6.49 16.13 -13.75
N GLN A 134 5.16 16.23 -13.93
CA GLN A 134 4.56 17.22 -14.82
C GLN A 134 4.79 18.65 -14.35
N TRP A 135 4.71 18.92 -13.04
CA TRP A 135 5.03 20.22 -12.46
C TRP A 135 6.45 20.63 -12.77
N GLN A 136 7.43 19.75 -12.54
CA GLN A 136 8.83 20.04 -12.76
C GLN A 136 9.18 20.21 -14.25
N LEU A 137 8.46 19.54 -15.17
CA LEU A 137 8.61 19.79 -16.60
C LEU A 137 8.08 21.17 -17.03
N LYS A 138 6.98 21.64 -16.41
CA LYS A 138 6.40 22.97 -16.67
C LYS A 138 7.16 24.09 -15.95
N ASN A 139 7.79 23.79 -14.81
CA ASN A 139 8.45 24.75 -13.92
C ASN A 139 9.84 24.24 -13.50
N PRO A 140 10.84 24.19 -14.42
CA PRO A 140 12.13 23.54 -14.15
C PRO A 140 12.96 24.20 -13.04
N ASP A 141 12.76 25.51 -12.81
CA ASP A 141 13.47 26.28 -11.78
C ASP A 141 12.72 26.35 -10.44
N SER A 142 11.53 25.74 -10.36
CA SER A 142 10.71 25.77 -9.15
C SER A 142 11.26 24.83 -8.08
N ASN A 143 11.49 25.38 -6.89
CA ASN A 143 11.80 24.63 -5.68
C ASN A 143 10.56 24.35 -4.81
N LEU A 144 9.35 24.50 -5.35
CA LEU A 144 8.12 24.36 -4.58
C LEU A 144 7.91 22.93 -4.04
N LEU A 145 8.17 21.91 -4.86
CA LEU A 145 7.97 20.51 -4.47
C LEU A 145 9.19 19.99 -3.71
N GLN A 146 8.99 19.56 -2.46
CA GLN A 146 10.04 19.17 -1.53
C GLN A 146 10.13 17.66 -1.29
N GLY A 147 9.19 16.87 -1.82
CA GLY A 147 9.25 15.41 -1.75
C GLY A 147 7.94 14.72 -1.47
N HIS A 148 8.06 13.46 -1.05
CA HIS A 148 6.94 12.55 -0.90
C HIS A 148 7.01 11.74 0.40
N ILE A 149 5.87 11.57 1.07
CA ILE A 149 5.70 10.60 2.16
C ILE A 149 4.73 9.51 1.69
N PHE A 150 5.24 8.31 1.45
CA PHE A 150 4.48 7.20 0.89
C PHE A 150 4.23 6.08 1.90
N HIS A 151 2.96 5.77 2.13
CA HIS A 151 2.55 4.55 2.84
C HIS A 151 2.40 3.38 1.87
N SER A 152 3.35 2.45 1.90
CA SER A 152 3.31 1.21 1.08
C SER A 152 2.97 1.47 -0.39
N PRO A 153 3.81 2.23 -1.13
CA PRO A 153 3.52 2.62 -2.49
C PRO A 153 3.31 1.39 -3.40
N HIS A 154 2.26 1.46 -4.24
CA HIS A 154 1.97 0.45 -5.24
C HIS A 154 2.42 0.96 -6.60
N LEU A 155 3.59 0.51 -7.05
CA LEU A 155 4.23 0.96 -8.30
C LEU A 155 4.13 -0.07 -9.44
N ILE A 156 3.46 -1.19 -9.19
CA ILE A 156 3.22 -2.21 -10.21
C ILE A 156 2.19 -1.68 -11.20
N ASP A 157 2.49 -1.81 -12.49
CA ASP A 157 1.56 -1.51 -13.56
C ASP A 157 0.51 -2.62 -13.68
N GLY A 158 -0.75 -2.21 -13.77
CA GLY A 158 -1.88 -3.11 -13.87
C GLY A 158 -1.92 -4.18 -12.77
N ARG A 159 -1.99 -5.42 -13.22
CA ARG A 159 -2.27 -6.63 -12.42
C ARG A 159 -1.48 -7.81 -13.02
N PRO A 160 -0.24 -8.10 -12.57
CA PRO A 160 0.58 -9.16 -13.16
C PRO A 160 -0.10 -10.54 -13.09
N ASP A 161 -0.19 -11.22 -14.23
CA ASP A 161 -0.67 -12.60 -14.28
C ASP A 161 0.29 -13.52 -13.53
N LEU A 162 -0.24 -14.63 -13.01
CA LEU A 162 0.60 -15.62 -12.35
C LEU A 162 1.61 -16.18 -13.35
N GLY A 163 2.88 -16.23 -12.93
CA GLY A 163 3.98 -16.68 -13.77
C GLY A 163 4.67 -15.57 -14.57
N SER A 164 4.06 -14.39 -14.67
CA SER A 164 4.68 -13.23 -15.30
C SER A 164 5.51 -12.41 -14.30
N LYS A 165 6.59 -11.78 -14.77
CA LYS A 165 7.30 -10.77 -13.99
C LYS A 165 6.45 -9.49 -13.92
N ALA A 166 6.38 -8.86 -12.74
CA ALA A 166 5.67 -7.61 -12.61
C ALA A 166 6.37 -6.50 -13.40
N LYS A 167 5.60 -5.78 -14.21
CA LYS A 167 6.02 -4.50 -14.78
C LYS A 167 5.75 -3.40 -13.77
N TYR A 168 6.64 -2.41 -13.72
CA TYR A 168 6.49 -1.23 -12.87
C TYR A 168 6.21 -0.03 -13.74
N ILE A 169 5.40 0.90 -13.22
CA ILE A 169 5.07 2.14 -13.92
C ILE A 169 6.33 2.95 -14.17
N ASP A 170 6.47 3.53 -15.36
CA ASP A 170 7.69 4.24 -15.72
C ASP A 170 7.87 5.52 -14.90
N ILE A 171 6.78 6.18 -14.50
CA ILE A 171 6.86 7.38 -13.65
C ILE A 171 7.60 7.15 -12.33
N ALA A 172 7.61 5.91 -11.82
CA ALA A 172 8.41 5.59 -10.63
C ALA A 172 9.92 5.75 -10.87
N LYS A 173 10.38 5.53 -12.11
CA LYS A 173 11.78 5.62 -12.51
C LYS A 173 12.20 7.03 -12.91
N TYR A 174 11.24 7.97 -13.01
CA TYR A 174 11.52 9.35 -13.42
C TYR A 174 11.58 10.32 -12.24
N SER A 175 11.23 9.85 -11.04
CA SER A 175 11.26 10.65 -9.82
C SER A 175 12.68 10.98 -9.39
N ASN A 176 12.93 12.25 -9.12
CA ASN A 176 14.17 12.79 -8.57
C ASN A 176 14.01 13.40 -7.16
N LEU A 177 12.76 13.64 -6.72
CA LEU A 177 12.49 14.23 -5.41
C LEU A 177 12.78 13.26 -4.25
N PRO A 178 13.13 13.74 -3.04
CA PRO A 178 13.27 12.90 -1.86
C PRO A 178 11.97 12.16 -1.51
N ILE A 179 12.10 10.91 -1.07
CA ILE A 179 10.96 10.05 -0.72
C ILE A 179 11.18 9.40 0.64
N TYR A 180 10.21 9.53 1.53
CA TYR A 180 10.13 8.77 2.77
C TYR A 180 9.03 7.70 2.69
N ILE A 181 9.39 6.43 2.87
CA ILE A 181 8.47 5.30 2.77
C ILE A 181 8.18 4.71 4.16
N LEU A 182 6.89 4.67 4.52
CA LEU A 182 6.39 3.93 5.67
C LEU A 182 5.86 2.56 5.19
N LEU A 183 6.49 1.48 5.67
CA LEU A 183 6.22 0.11 5.21
C LEU A 183 5.80 -0.82 6.36
N PRO A 184 4.49 -0.92 6.67
CA PRO A 184 3.95 -1.90 7.60
C PRO A 184 4.29 -3.35 7.24
N GLN A 185 4.62 -4.14 8.26
CA GLN A 185 4.94 -5.56 8.12
C GLN A 185 3.81 -6.36 7.49
N PHE A 186 2.57 -6.13 7.93
CA PHE A 186 1.42 -6.89 7.46
C PHE A 186 0.80 -6.22 6.23
N GLY A 187 1.51 -6.34 5.11
CA GLY A 187 1.11 -5.84 3.79
C GLY A 187 1.93 -6.47 2.66
N THR A 188 1.37 -6.55 1.46
CA THR A 188 2.02 -7.22 0.31
C THR A 188 3.31 -6.53 -0.16
N LYS A 189 3.51 -5.27 0.21
CA LYS A 189 4.70 -4.49 -0.17
C LYS A 189 5.91 -4.73 0.71
N PHE A 190 5.71 -5.28 1.92
CA PHE A 190 6.79 -5.53 2.87
C PHE A 190 7.90 -6.40 2.29
N VAL A 191 7.53 -7.54 1.70
CA VAL A 191 8.49 -8.50 1.11
C VAL A 191 9.11 -8.02 -0.22
N ARG A 192 8.61 -6.90 -0.78
CA ARG A 192 9.02 -6.31 -2.06
C ARG A 192 9.75 -4.97 -1.89
N SER A 193 10.21 -4.64 -0.68
CA SER A 193 10.87 -3.37 -0.36
C SER A 193 12.04 -3.03 -1.29
N LYS A 194 12.91 -4.00 -1.56
CA LYS A 194 14.06 -3.84 -2.46
C LYS A 194 13.65 -3.48 -3.89
N GLU A 195 12.64 -4.16 -4.43
CA GLU A 195 12.15 -3.89 -5.79
C GLU A 195 11.57 -2.48 -5.91
N ILE A 196 10.79 -2.04 -4.91
CA ILE A 196 10.25 -0.68 -4.83
C ILE A 196 11.38 0.36 -4.78
N LEU A 197 12.39 0.12 -3.92
CA LEU A 197 13.55 0.99 -3.77
C LEU A 197 14.32 1.13 -5.09
N THR A 198 14.55 0.01 -5.79
CA THR A 198 15.22 -0.01 -7.09
C THR A 198 14.46 0.78 -8.15
N GLN A 199 13.14 0.76 -8.16
CA GLN A 199 12.38 1.57 -9.13
C GLN A 199 12.55 3.07 -8.85
N LEU A 200 12.36 3.49 -7.60
CA LEU A 200 12.36 4.91 -7.24
C LEU A 200 13.75 5.56 -7.36
N LYS A 201 14.82 4.80 -7.09
CA LYS A 201 16.19 5.33 -7.20
C LYS A 201 16.66 5.56 -8.64
N GLN A 202 16.00 4.98 -9.65
CA GLN A 202 16.44 5.10 -11.05
C GLN A 202 16.41 6.55 -11.57
N GLY A 203 15.47 7.37 -11.07
CA GLY A 203 15.34 8.77 -11.47
C GLY A 203 16.16 9.75 -10.63
N GLY A 204 16.96 9.24 -9.68
CA GLY A 204 17.78 10.05 -8.78
C GLY A 204 17.14 10.36 -7.43
N SER A 205 15.91 9.89 -7.14
CA SER A 205 15.33 10.06 -5.80
C SER A 205 16.19 9.45 -4.70
N THR A 206 16.51 10.25 -3.68
CA THR A 206 16.97 9.72 -2.39
C THR A 206 15.77 9.15 -1.63
N VAL A 207 15.84 7.87 -1.29
CA VAL A 207 14.72 7.14 -0.68
C VAL A 207 15.08 6.66 0.72
N PHE A 208 14.35 7.16 1.71
CA PHE A 208 14.35 6.70 3.10
C PHE A 208 13.22 5.69 3.29
N MET A 209 13.46 4.64 4.07
CA MET A 209 12.45 3.60 4.31
C MET A 209 12.42 3.18 5.77
N GLN A 210 11.24 3.30 6.38
CA GLN A 210 10.97 2.82 7.72
C GLN A 210 10.04 1.60 7.68
N HIS A 211 10.54 0.48 8.16
CA HIS A 211 9.74 -0.72 8.39
C HIS A 211 8.95 -0.60 9.70
N LEU A 212 7.64 -0.83 9.66
CA LEU A 212 6.78 -0.78 10.84
C LEU A 212 6.40 -2.21 11.27
N THR A 213 7.23 -2.78 12.16
CA THR A 213 7.08 -4.13 12.69
C THR A 213 5.77 -4.28 13.47
N GLY A 214 5.03 -5.35 13.21
CA GLY A 214 3.76 -5.65 13.86
C GLY A 214 2.59 -4.74 13.48
N VAL A 215 2.79 -3.81 12.54
CA VAL A 215 1.78 -2.86 12.07
C VAL A 215 1.11 -3.37 10.79
N SER A 216 -0.19 -3.11 10.66
CA SER A 216 -0.97 -3.50 9.47
C SER A 216 -1.00 -2.42 8.40
N TYR A 217 -1.05 -2.85 7.14
CA TYR A 217 -1.30 -1.95 6.02
C TYR A 217 -2.57 -1.11 6.27
N GLY A 218 -2.49 0.18 5.90
CA GLY A 218 -3.58 1.15 6.06
C GLY A 218 -3.84 1.59 7.50
N PHE A 219 -2.93 1.33 8.46
CA PHE A 219 -3.14 1.70 9.87
C PHE A 219 -3.47 3.19 10.06
N HIS A 220 -2.82 4.07 9.29
CA HIS A 220 -3.03 5.52 9.34
C HIS A 220 -4.46 5.93 8.96
N MET A 221 -5.14 5.14 8.12
CA MET A 221 -6.48 5.46 7.60
C MET A 221 -7.62 4.80 8.39
N LYS A 222 -7.29 3.82 9.26
CA LYS A 222 -8.27 3.11 10.07
C LYS A 222 -8.53 3.83 11.39
N GLU A 223 -9.73 3.67 11.93
CA GLU A 223 -10.08 4.11 13.29
C GLU A 223 -9.27 3.32 14.34
N PHE A 224 -9.01 3.93 15.49
CA PHE A 224 -8.21 3.32 16.56
C PHE A 224 -8.77 1.98 17.04
N SER A 225 -10.10 1.81 17.08
CA SER A 225 -10.77 0.57 17.47
C SER A 225 -10.45 -0.62 16.55
N LYS A 226 -9.99 -0.36 15.32
CA LYS A 226 -9.66 -1.37 14.30
C LYS A 226 -8.17 -1.70 14.24
N LEU A 227 -7.36 -1.17 15.17
CA LEU A 227 -5.91 -1.30 15.18
C LEU A 227 -5.42 -2.26 16.29
N SER A 228 -4.31 -2.94 16.01
CA SER A 228 -3.55 -3.64 17.05
C SER A 228 -2.91 -2.64 18.02
N LYS A 229 -2.47 -3.10 19.21
CA LYS A 229 -1.71 -2.25 20.16
C LYS A 229 -0.54 -1.51 19.49
N LEU A 230 0.22 -2.21 18.65
CA LEU A 230 1.32 -1.62 17.88
C LEU A 230 0.84 -0.65 16.79
N GLY A 231 -0.27 -0.94 16.12
CA GLY A 231 -0.89 -0.03 15.17
C GLY A 231 -1.38 1.27 15.83
N ILE A 232 -1.97 1.19 17.03
CA ILE A 232 -2.36 2.35 17.85
C ILE A 232 -1.12 3.18 18.19
N LYS A 233 -0.05 2.54 18.71
CA LYS A 233 1.20 3.23 19.02
C LYS A 233 1.79 3.92 17.79
N ALA A 234 1.88 3.23 16.66
CA ALA A 234 2.39 3.80 15.42
C ALA A 234 1.54 4.99 14.94
N LYS A 235 0.21 4.89 15.03
CA LYS A 235 -0.69 5.98 14.63
C LYS A 235 -0.59 7.22 15.53
N LYS A 236 -0.48 7.04 16.86
CA LYS A 236 -0.33 8.15 17.80
C LYS A 236 0.94 8.99 17.55
N HIS A 237 2.00 8.38 17.05
CA HIS A 237 3.27 9.05 16.75
C HIS A 237 3.42 9.41 15.26
N LEU A 238 2.34 9.32 14.47
CA LEU A 238 2.47 9.44 13.02
C LEU A 238 2.82 10.87 12.59
N ALA A 239 2.25 11.90 13.23
CA ALA A 239 2.55 13.28 12.94
C ALA A 239 4.03 13.62 13.24
N SER A 240 4.57 13.16 14.37
CA SER A 240 5.99 13.34 14.69
C SER A 240 6.90 12.54 13.74
N THR A 241 6.48 11.33 13.34
CA THR A 241 7.16 10.54 12.30
C THR A 241 7.24 11.32 10.97
N TYR A 242 6.16 11.99 10.58
CA TYR A 242 6.15 12.82 9.36
C TYR A 242 7.06 14.03 9.51
N HIS A 243 7.01 14.72 10.65
CA HIS A 243 7.91 15.83 10.92
C HIS A 243 9.38 15.38 10.78
N GLN A 244 9.76 14.26 11.40
CA GLN A 244 11.11 13.69 11.27
C GLN A 244 11.47 13.33 9.83
N ALA A 245 10.53 12.71 9.10
CA ALA A 245 10.71 12.41 7.68
C ALA A 245 10.99 13.67 6.86
N ILE A 246 10.26 14.76 7.10
CA ILE A 246 10.45 16.04 6.43
C ILE A 246 11.82 16.63 6.76
N GLN A 247 12.23 16.64 8.04
CA GLN A 247 13.56 17.14 8.40
C GLN A 247 14.68 16.32 7.76
N LEU A 248 14.54 14.99 7.73
CA LEU A 248 15.51 14.12 7.08
C LEU A 248 15.60 14.34 5.56
N MET A 249 14.46 14.53 4.90
CA MET A 249 14.44 14.81 3.46
C MET A 249 15.05 16.17 3.10
N LYS A 250 15.06 17.15 4.02
CA LYS A 250 15.73 18.44 3.80
C LYS A 250 17.26 18.35 3.80
N THR A 251 17.84 17.27 4.34
CA THR A 251 19.31 17.12 4.40
C THR A 251 19.92 16.62 3.10
N VAL A 252 19.11 16.42 2.05
CA VAL A 252 19.55 15.87 0.78
C VAL A 252 19.11 16.79 -0.35
N GLU A 253 20.01 17.01 -1.31
CA GLU A 253 19.68 17.77 -2.51
C GLU A 253 18.86 16.91 -3.48
N SER A 254 17.88 17.53 -4.12
CA SER A 254 17.13 16.88 -5.20
C SER A 254 17.99 16.82 -6.44
N ALA A 255 18.11 15.64 -7.06
CA ALA A 255 18.82 15.51 -8.33
C ALA A 255 18.09 16.31 -9.44
N LYS A 256 18.79 16.73 -10.48
CA LYS A 256 18.14 17.28 -11.68
C LYS A 256 17.35 16.17 -12.41
N ILE A 257 16.29 16.54 -13.12
CA ILE A 257 15.52 15.59 -13.92
C ILE A 257 16.41 15.02 -15.03
N ILE A 258 16.45 13.68 -15.13
CA ILE A 258 17.33 12.96 -16.06
C ILE A 258 16.61 12.66 -17.40
N THR A 259 15.28 12.78 -17.48
CA THR A 259 14.50 12.36 -18.66
C THR A 259 13.32 13.28 -18.96
N THR A 260 13.07 13.57 -20.23
CA THR A 260 12.00 14.47 -20.75
C THR A 260 10.86 13.73 -21.46
N ASN A 261 10.64 12.44 -21.17
CA ASN A 261 9.66 11.62 -21.87
C ASN A 261 8.22 12.11 -21.59
N LYS A 262 7.55 12.59 -22.65
CA LYS A 262 6.21 13.20 -22.57
C LYS A 262 5.06 12.17 -22.52
N ASN A 263 5.30 10.89 -22.83
CA ASN A 263 4.24 9.88 -22.87
C ASN A 263 4.04 9.20 -21.49
N LEU A 264 3.22 9.82 -20.64
CA LEU A 264 2.89 9.34 -19.28
C LEU A 264 1.62 8.47 -19.21
N ASN A 265 0.93 8.30 -20.34
CA ASN A 265 -0.42 7.75 -20.41
C ASN A 265 -0.50 6.50 -21.30
N THR A 266 0.09 5.40 -20.84
CA THR A 266 -0.36 4.07 -21.27
C THR A 266 -0.99 3.37 -20.09
N VAL A 267 -2.32 3.25 -20.11
CA VAL A 267 -3.07 2.50 -19.09
C VAL A 267 -3.37 1.12 -19.66
N ALA A 268 -2.91 0.07 -18.99
CA ALA A 268 -3.35 -1.28 -19.31
C ALA A 268 -4.86 -1.42 -19.05
N LYS A 269 -5.62 -1.84 -20.07
CA LYS A 269 -7.06 -2.13 -19.96
C LYS A 269 -7.27 -3.22 -18.91
N VAL A 270 -8.13 -2.96 -17.93
CA VAL A 270 -8.48 -3.95 -16.89
C VAL A 270 -9.61 -4.82 -17.43
N THR A 271 -9.29 -6.03 -17.87
CA THR A 271 -10.29 -7.03 -18.25
C THR A 271 -10.76 -7.78 -17.00
N PHE A 272 -12.07 -7.85 -16.78
CA PHE A 272 -12.66 -8.69 -15.75
C PHE A 272 -12.84 -10.09 -16.33
N SER A 273 -12.17 -11.09 -15.77
CA SER A 273 -12.40 -12.50 -16.07
C SER A 273 -13.20 -13.14 -14.94
N GLU A 274 -13.95 -14.19 -15.26
CA GLU A 274 -14.60 -15.01 -14.24
C GLU A 274 -13.58 -15.59 -13.25
N PRO A 275 -13.98 -15.81 -11.99
CA PRO A 275 -13.13 -16.40 -10.96
C PRO A 275 -12.96 -17.91 -11.20
N ILE A 276 -12.17 -18.27 -12.20
CA ILE A 276 -11.84 -19.66 -12.57
C ILE A 276 -10.33 -19.88 -12.55
N LEU A 277 -9.89 -21.13 -12.39
CA LEU A 277 -8.50 -21.52 -12.58
C LEU A 277 -8.09 -21.27 -14.05
N GLN A 278 -6.97 -20.59 -14.24
CA GLN A 278 -6.45 -20.24 -15.56
C GLN A 278 -5.21 -21.08 -15.86
N LYS A 279 -4.99 -21.45 -17.14
CA LYS A 279 -3.78 -22.18 -17.54
C LYS A 279 -2.53 -21.38 -17.16
N TYR A 280 -1.55 -22.06 -16.59
CA TYR A 280 -0.32 -21.44 -16.12
C TYR A 280 0.78 -21.55 -17.18
N ASN A 281 1.31 -20.40 -17.61
CA ASN A 281 2.33 -20.30 -18.65
C ASN A 281 3.67 -19.76 -18.11
N GLY A 282 3.86 -19.76 -16.79
CA GLY A 282 5.07 -19.25 -16.15
C GLY A 282 6.17 -20.29 -15.99
N LYS A 283 7.16 -19.95 -15.16
CA LYS A 283 8.27 -20.84 -14.83
C LYS A 283 7.76 -22.09 -14.10
N GLN A 284 8.21 -23.26 -14.56
CA GLN A 284 7.89 -24.56 -13.97
C GLN A 284 8.92 -24.97 -12.91
N HIS A 285 8.66 -26.07 -12.20
CA HIS A 285 9.56 -26.64 -11.18
C HIS A 285 10.03 -25.62 -10.13
N MET A 286 9.06 -24.87 -9.59
CA MET A 286 9.33 -23.80 -8.65
C MET A 286 9.77 -24.39 -7.29
N PRO A 287 10.89 -23.95 -6.71
CA PRO A 287 11.39 -24.52 -5.47
C PRO A 287 10.48 -24.15 -4.29
N LEU A 288 10.20 -25.13 -3.45
CA LEU A 288 9.45 -24.95 -2.21
C LEU A 288 9.96 -25.97 -1.20
N ARG A 289 10.68 -25.45 -0.20
CA ARG A 289 11.15 -26.21 0.96
C ARG A 289 11.04 -25.31 2.18
N LEU A 290 10.08 -25.59 3.05
CA LEU A 290 9.71 -24.72 4.18
C LEU A 290 9.43 -25.52 5.44
N LYS A 291 9.56 -24.89 6.60
CA LYS A 291 9.12 -25.46 7.87
C LYS A 291 7.59 -25.34 7.98
N ALA A 292 6.93 -26.42 8.39
CA ALA A 292 5.54 -26.41 8.79
C ALA A 292 5.39 -25.89 10.23
N LEU A 293 4.16 -25.54 10.64
CA LEU A 293 3.85 -25.08 12.00
C LEU A 293 4.28 -26.06 13.11
N ASN A 294 4.33 -27.35 12.81
CA ASN A 294 4.78 -28.40 13.73
C ASN A 294 6.30 -28.62 13.72
N GLY A 295 7.06 -27.78 13.01
CA GLY A 295 8.53 -27.85 12.93
C GLY A 295 9.08 -28.78 11.84
N LYS A 296 8.24 -29.66 11.25
CA LYS A 296 8.68 -30.55 10.17
C LYS A 296 9.03 -29.74 8.91
N VAL A 297 10.15 -30.06 8.27
CA VAL A 297 10.48 -29.53 6.95
C VAL A 297 9.67 -30.29 5.90
N VAL A 298 9.04 -29.54 4.99
CA VAL A 298 8.26 -30.06 3.88
C VAL A 298 8.89 -29.58 2.59
N ASP A 299 9.17 -30.50 1.68
CA ASP A 299 9.60 -30.20 0.31
C ASP A 299 8.46 -30.51 -0.68
N ILE A 300 8.33 -29.73 -1.74
CA ILE A 300 7.35 -30.00 -2.79
C ILE A 300 7.63 -31.32 -3.51
N SER A 301 8.89 -31.79 -3.54
CA SER A 301 9.25 -33.09 -4.10
C SER A 301 8.62 -34.26 -3.35
N ASP A 302 8.26 -34.08 -2.07
CA ASP A 302 7.62 -35.12 -1.24
C ASP A 302 6.23 -35.52 -1.75
N TYR A 303 5.66 -34.72 -2.67
CA TYR A 303 4.33 -34.92 -3.24
C TYR A 303 4.35 -35.42 -4.69
N LYS A 304 5.50 -35.92 -5.18
CA LYS A 304 5.59 -36.55 -6.50
C LYS A 304 4.54 -37.67 -6.62
N GLY A 305 3.83 -37.71 -7.75
CA GLY A 305 2.72 -38.65 -7.97
C GLY A 305 1.36 -38.19 -7.43
N GLN A 306 1.29 -37.03 -6.76
CA GLN A 306 0.05 -36.42 -6.28
C GLN A 306 -0.25 -35.13 -7.03
N VAL A 307 -1.53 -34.78 -7.13
CA VAL A 307 -1.96 -33.44 -7.53
C VAL A 307 -1.87 -32.52 -6.30
N VAL A 308 -1.23 -31.36 -6.45
CA VAL A 308 -0.99 -30.45 -5.33
C VAL A 308 -1.57 -29.06 -5.61
N LEU A 309 -2.40 -28.57 -4.69
CA LEU A 309 -2.81 -27.16 -4.65
C LEU A 309 -1.92 -26.39 -3.67
N VAL A 310 -1.11 -25.47 -4.19
CA VAL A 310 -0.29 -24.56 -3.39
C VAL A 310 -1.01 -23.21 -3.25
N ASN A 311 -1.32 -22.81 -2.02
CA ASN A 311 -2.04 -21.56 -1.69
C ASN A 311 -1.15 -20.63 -0.86
N PHE A 312 -0.84 -19.44 -1.39
CA PHE A 312 -0.12 -18.38 -0.68
C PHE A 312 -1.10 -17.43 -0.01
N TRP A 313 -0.99 -17.28 1.31
CA TRP A 313 -1.95 -16.51 2.09
C TRP A 313 -1.31 -15.74 3.26
N ALA A 314 -2.11 -14.88 3.88
CA ALA A 314 -1.74 -14.20 5.11
C ALA A 314 -2.97 -14.01 6.02
N SER A 315 -2.77 -14.03 7.33
CA SER A 315 -3.83 -13.93 8.34
C SER A 315 -4.56 -12.57 8.32
N TRP A 316 -3.91 -11.54 7.81
CA TRP A 316 -4.46 -10.18 7.66
C TRP A 316 -5.14 -9.94 6.31
N CYS A 317 -5.08 -10.90 5.38
CA CYS A 317 -5.70 -10.82 4.06
C CYS A 317 -7.15 -11.29 4.11
N ASN A 318 -8.11 -10.36 4.08
CA ASN A 318 -9.53 -10.69 4.19
C ASN A 318 -10.03 -11.74 3.16
N PRO A 319 -9.73 -11.62 1.85
CA PRO A 319 -10.14 -12.64 0.88
C PRO A 319 -9.54 -14.02 1.18
N CYS A 320 -8.31 -14.08 1.71
CA CYS A 320 -7.69 -15.32 2.14
C CYS A 320 -8.47 -15.98 3.29
N VAL A 321 -8.94 -15.19 4.26
CA VAL A 321 -9.74 -15.72 5.38
C VAL A 321 -11.08 -16.27 4.88
N VAL A 322 -11.71 -15.58 3.94
CA VAL A 322 -13.02 -15.95 3.37
C VAL A 322 -12.97 -17.30 2.63
N GLU A 323 -11.86 -17.65 1.96
CA GLU A 323 -11.79 -18.92 1.19
C GLU A 323 -11.49 -20.16 2.04
N ILE A 324 -10.96 -20.02 3.26
CA ILE A 324 -10.51 -21.14 4.12
C ILE A 324 -11.58 -22.23 4.26
N PRO A 325 -12.86 -21.94 4.59
CA PRO A 325 -13.86 -22.99 4.74
C PRO A 325 -14.05 -23.83 3.48
N SER A 326 -13.95 -23.22 2.29
CA SER A 326 -14.08 -23.94 1.02
C SER A 326 -12.84 -24.80 0.70
N LEU A 327 -11.64 -24.34 1.08
CA LEU A 327 -10.41 -25.14 0.96
C LEU A 327 -10.48 -26.40 1.85
N VAL A 328 -10.98 -26.27 3.08
CA VAL A 328 -11.15 -27.41 4.00
C VAL A 328 -12.11 -28.44 3.41
N ARG A 329 -13.27 -28.00 2.91
CA ARG A 329 -14.23 -28.89 2.23
C ARG A 329 -13.67 -29.51 0.96
N LEU A 330 -12.85 -28.77 0.20
CA LEU A 330 -12.18 -29.30 -0.98
C LEU A 330 -11.26 -30.48 -0.62
N GLN A 331 -10.41 -30.33 0.40
CA GLN A 331 -9.51 -31.41 0.82
C GLN A 331 -10.25 -32.68 1.24
N GLN A 332 -11.45 -32.54 1.83
CA GLN A 332 -12.30 -33.68 2.24
C GLN A 332 -12.92 -34.45 1.06
N LYS A 333 -12.99 -33.85 -0.14
CA LYS A 333 -13.59 -34.48 -1.33
C LYS A 333 -12.65 -35.45 -2.06
N PHE A 334 -11.37 -35.46 -1.73
CA PHE A 334 -10.37 -36.23 -2.45
C PHE A 334 -9.52 -37.08 -1.50
N ASN A 335 -9.03 -38.21 -2.01
CA ASN A 335 -8.11 -39.06 -1.26
C ASN A 335 -6.79 -38.30 -1.00
N PRO A 336 -6.32 -38.19 0.26
CA PRO A 336 -5.05 -37.54 0.58
C PRO A 336 -3.82 -38.15 -0.07
N LYS A 337 -3.91 -39.38 -0.60
CA LYS A 337 -2.83 -40.02 -1.38
C LYS A 337 -2.78 -39.56 -2.84
N GLU A 338 -3.84 -38.95 -3.35
CA GLU A 338 -3.94 -38.51 -4.76
C GLU A 338 -3.97 -36.99 -4.89
N PHE A 339 -4.54 -36.28 -3.91
CA PHE A 339 -4.65 -34.83 -3.89
C PHE A 339 -4.29 -34.23 -2.53
N LYS A 340 -3.46 -33.19 -2.55
CA LYS A 340 -3.06 -32.46 -1.35
C LYS A 340 -3.16 -30.95 -1.51
N ILE A 341 -3.66 -30.28 -0.46
CA ILE A 341 -3.54 -28.83 -0.31
C ILE A 341 -2.35 -28.51 0.61
N ILE A 342 -1.48 -27.61 0.15
CA ILE A 342 -0.38 -27.04 0.92
C ILE A 342 -0.61 -25.53 0.98
N THR A 343 -0.71 -24.98 2.20
CA THR A 343 -0.90 -23.54 2.38
C THR A 343 0.39 -22.92 2.92
N ILE A 344 0.78 -21.77 2.37
CA ILE A 344 2.01 -21.06 2.71
C ILE A 344 1.62 -19.73 3.31
N ASN A 345 1.88 -19.59 4.61
CA ASN A 345 1.76 -18.32 5.30
C ASN A 345 3.00 -17.46 5.04
N VAL A 346 2.80 -16.18 4.73
CA VAL A 346 3.88 -15.31 4.25
C VAL A 346 4.21 -14.19 5.23
N ALA A 347 5.46 -14.14 5.68
CA ALA A 347 6.07 -13.04 6.44
C ALA A 347 5.30 -12.65 7.73
N GLU A 348 4.70 -13.63 8.41
CA GLU A 348 4.08 -13.45 9.71
C GLU A 348 4.74 -14.35 10.75
N PRO A 349 4.95 -13.86 11.98
CA PRO A 349 5.58 -14.67 13.01
C PRO A 349 4.67 -15.83 13.42
N GLN A 350 5.26 -17.01 13.63
CA GLN A 350 4.54 -18.25 13.99
C GLN A 350 3.55 -18.07 15.16
N ASN A 351 3.91 -17.26 16.17
CA ASN A 351 3.03 -16.99 17.31
C ASN A 351 1.71 -16.30 16.93
N LYS A 352 1.71 -15.44 15.90
CA LYS A 352 0.52 -14.78 15.35
C LYS A 352 -0.35 -15.80 14.63
N ILE A 353 0.26 -16.71 13.88
CA ILE A 353 -0.45 -17.77 13.16
C ILE A 353 -1.08 -18.77 14.13
N ASN A 354 -0.36 -19.19 15.17
CA ASN A 354 -0.90 -20.04 16.23
C ASN A 354 -2.14 -19.42 16.92
N LYS A 355 -2.16 -18.10 17.11
CA LYS A 355 -3.34 -17.38 17.64
C LYS A 355 -4.48 -17.30 16.62
N PHE A 356 -4.17 -17.18 15.35
CA PHE A 356 -5.15 -17.09 14.27
C PHE A 356 -5.88 -18.43 14.04
N ILE A 357 -5.14 -19.53 13.93
CA ILE A 357 -5.73 -20.86 13.61
C ILE A 357 -6.66 -21.37 14.71
N LYS A 358 -6.42 -21.00 15.98
CA LYS A 358 -7.34 -21.28 17.10
C LYS A 358 -8.74 -20.68 16.90
N LYS A 359 -8.87 -19.63 16.08
CA LYS A 359 -10.15 -18.94 15.82
C LYS A 359 -10.86 -19.44 14.56
N VAL A 360 -10.11 -19.88 13.55
CA VAL A 360 -10.63 -20.06 12.17
C VAL A 360 -10.79 -21.54 11.76
N LYS A 361 -10.53 -22.50 12.67
CA LYS A 361 -10.61 -23.97 12.39
C LYS A 361 -9.90 -24.36 11.08
N PHE A 362 -8.69 -23.85 10.89
CA PHE A 362 -7.86 -24.07 9.72
C PHE A 362 -7.05 -25.36 9.90
N ASN A 363 -7.55 -26.49 9.36
CA ASN A 363 -6.97 -27.82 9.57
C ASN A 363 -6.21 -28.38 8.33
N LEU A 364 -5.65 -27.50 7.50
CA LEU A 364 -4.79 -27.90 6.37
C LEU A 364 -3.32 -27.66 6.72
N PRO A 365 -2.36 -28.31 6.01
CA PRO A 365 -0.93 -28.03 6.20
C PRO A 365 -0.62 -26.54 6.01
N ILE A 366 0.05 -25.95 7.01
CA ILE A 366 0.53 -24.56 6.99
C ILE A 366 2.06 -24.58 7.06
N LEU A 367 2.68 -24.11 5.98
CA LEU A 367 4.11 -23.86 5.86
C LEU A 367 4.40 -22.38 6.11
N LEU A 368 5.57 -22.07 6.65
CA LEU A 368 5.99 -20.73 7.04
C LEU A 368 7.06 -20.19 6.10
N ASP A 369 6.72 -19.19 5.29
CA ASP A 369 7.67 -18.38 4.51
C ASP A 369 8.02 -17.10 5.30
N ASP A 370 8.69 -17.28 6.45
CA ASP A 370 8.92 -16.23 7.46
C ASP A 370 9.63 -14.98 6.89
N ASN A 371 10.50 -15.16 5.90
CA ASN A 371 11.29 -14.09 5.28
C ASN A 371 10.78 -13.67 3.89
N GLY A 372 9.67 -14.26 3.43
CA GLY A 372 9.08 -13.96 2.13
C GLY A 372 9.96 -14.33 0.93
N GLN A 373 10.92 -15.26 1.07
CA GLN A 373 11.76 -15.66 -0.05
C GLN A 373 11.02 -16.55 -1.05
N VAL A 374 10.18 -17.48 -0.56
CA VAL A 374 9.45 -18.41 -1.44
C VAL A 374 8.39 -17.65 -2.22
N VAL A 375 7.60 -16.79 -1.59
CA VAL A 375 6.58 -15.96 -2.25
C VAL A 375 7.18 -15.11 -3.39
N LYS A 376 8.42 -14.63 -3.21
CA LYS A 376 9.16 -13.88 -4.25
C LYS A 376 9.56 -14.76 -5.41
N LYS A 377 10.17 -15.93 -5.13
CA LYS A 377 10.57 -16.91 -6.14
C LYS A 377 9.38 -17.34 -6.98
N TRP A 378 8.21 -17.54 -6.35
CA TRP A 378 6.96 -17.91 -7.00
C TRP A 378 6.26 -16.76 -7.76
N GLY A 379 6.85 -15.56 -7.80
CA GLY A 379 6.27 -14.44 -8.54
C GLY A 379 4.92 -13.99 -8.00
N VAL A 380 4.67 -14.17 -6.70
CA VAL A 380 3.40 -13.80 -6.08
C VAL A 380 3.44 -12.34 -5.65
N TYR A 381 2.48 -11.53 -6.12
CA TYR A 381 2.38 -10.09 -5.85
C TYR A 381 1.11 -9.68 -5.09
N ALA A 382 0.16 -10.62 -4.90
CA ALA A 382 -1.08 -10.42 -4.16
C ALA A 382 -1.54 -11.72 -3.49
N TYR A 383 -2.35 -11.59 -2.43
CA TYR A 383 -2.90 -12.73 -1.71
C TYR A 383 -4.43 -12.75 -1.80
N PRO A 384 -5.07 -13.93 -1.89
CA PRO A 384 -4.41 -15.22 -2.06
C PRO A 384 -3.90 -15.42 -3.50
N SER A 385 -2.91 -16.28 -3.68
CA SER A 385 -2.44 -16.74 -4.98
C SER A 385 -2.28 -18.25 -4.96
N ASN A 386 -2.74 -18.91 -6.01
CA ASN A 386 -2.95 -20.34 -6.04
C ASN A 386 -2.31 -20.97 -7.27
N PHE A 387 -1.72 -22.14 -7.10
CA PHE A 387 -1.09 -22.92 -8.16
C PHE A 387 -1.52 -24.38 -8.04
N LEU A 388 -2.02 -24.96 -9.13
CA LEU A 388 -2.42 -26.36 -9.20
C LEU A 388 -1.37 -27.12 -10.02
N ILE A 389 -0.75 -28.08 -9.36
CA ILE A 389 0.39 -28.87 -9.84
C ILE A 389 -0.09 -30.29 -10.08
N ASP A 390 0.24 -30.88 -11.22
CA ASP A 390 -0.10 -32.27 -11.55
C ASP A 390 0.85 -33.29 -10.91
N ARG A 391 0.55 -34.59 -11.14
CA ARG A 391 1.33 -35.72 -10.62
C ARG A 391 2.80 -35.75 -11.07
N ASN A 392 3.15 -35.07 -12.16
CA ASN A 392 4.51 -34.95 -12.68
C ASN A 392 5.26 -33.73 -12.11
N GLY A 393 4.63 -32.95 -11.24
CA GLY A 393 5.22 -31.74 -10.67
C GLY A 393 5.16 -30.53 -11.60
N ILE A 394 4.30 -30.56 -12.63
CA ILE A 394 4.11 -29.44 -13.57
C ILE A 394 2.92 -28.59 -13.11
N ILE A 395 3.13 -27.27 -13.05
CA ILE A 395 2.07 -26.30 -12.75
C ILE A 395 1.18 -26.19 -13.99
N ARG A 396 -0.05 -26.69 -13.88
CA ARG A 396 -1.05 -26.68 -14.96
C ARG A 396 -1.92 -25.44 -14.90
N TYR A 397 -2.33 -25.03 -13.70
CA TYR A 397 -3.23 -23.90 -13.51
C TYR A 397 -2.80 -22.98 -12.38
N GLY A 398 -3.26 -21.73 -12.43
CA GLY A 398 -3.14 -20.79 -11.33
C GLY A 398 -4.34 -19.85 -11.23
N TYR A 399 -4.52 -19.25 -10.06
CA TYR A 399 -5.49 -18.18 -9.87
C TYR A 399 -5.06 -17.19 -8.78
N ARG A 400 -5.15 -15.89 -9.08
CA ARG A 400 -4.85 -14.80 -8.15
C ARG A 400 -6.13 -14.18 -7.61
N GLY A 401 -6.46 -14.49 -6.37
CA GLY A 401 -7.70 -14.10 -5.71
C GLY A 401 -8.33 -15.28 -4.99
N ALA A 402 -9.40 -15.00 -4.25
CA ALA A 402 -10.15 -16.03 -3.53
C ALA A 402 -11.11 -16.78 -4.49
N LEU A 403 -11.22 -18.09 -4.32
CA LEU A 403 -12.21 -18.93 -5.00
C LEU A 403 -13.15 -19.60 -4.01
N LYS A 404 -14.32 -20.02 -4.49
CA LYS A 404 -15.12 -21.04 -3.82
C LYS A 404 -14.64 -22.40 -4.30
N TRP A 405 -13.66 -22.96 -3.58
CA TRP A 405 -12.88 -24.14 -3.99
C TRP A 405 -13.69 -25.43 -4.12
N ASP A 406 -14.84 -25.51 -3.45
CA ASP A 406 -15.76 -26.65 -3.49
C ASP A 406 -16.82 -26.56 -4.61
N LYS A 407 -16.67 -25.63 -5.56
CA LYS A 407 -17.52 -25.58 -6.77
C LYS A 407 -17.20 -26.71 -7.72
N GLN A 408 -18.23 -27.24 -8.39
CA GLN A 408 -18.11 -28.38 -9.30
C GLN A 408 -17.06 -28.17 -10.41
N GLY A 409 -17.06 -27.03 -11.09
CA GLY A 409 -16.06 -26.76 -12.13
C GLY A 409 -14.60 -26.77 -11.64
N VAL A 410 -14.33 -26.40 -10.39
CA VAL A 410 -12.98 -26.52 -9.80
C VAL A 410 -12.64 -27.98 -9.50
N ILE A 411 -13.61 -28.72 -8.97
CA ILE A 411 -13.49 -30.16 -8.70
C ILE A 411 -13.21 -30.94 -9.98
N ASP A 412 -13.89 -30.62 -11.07
CA ASP A 412 -13.72 -31.29 -12.37
C ASP A 412 -12.33 -31.04 -12.95
N ILE A 413 -11.82 -29.81 -12.84
CA ILE A 413 -10.43 -29.49 -13.22
C ILE A 413 -9.45 -30.34 -12.40
N ILE A 414 -9.63 -30.46 -11.08
CA ILE A 414 -8.74 -31.26 -10.24
C ILE A 414 -8.82 -32.75 -10.61
N LYS A 415 -10.03 -33.28 -10.82
CA LYS A 415 -10.24 -34.68 -11.25
C LYS A 415 -9.55 -34.99 -12.57
N SER A 416 -9.48 -34.04 -13.51
CA SER A 416 -8.78 -34.24 -14.78
C SER A 416 -7.24 -34.39 -14.65
N LEU A 417 -6.69 -34.13 -13.46
CA LEU A 417 -5.25 -34.24 -13.17
C LEU A 417 -4.90 -35.45 -12.28
N LEU A 418 -5.90 -36.13 -11.71
CA LEU A 418 -5.74 -37.41 -11.00
C LEU A 418 -5.67 -38.51 -12.07
#